data_AF-A0A081SE78-F1
#
_entry.id   AF-A0A081SE78-F1
#
_cell.length_a   1.000
_cell.length_b   1.000
_cell.length_c   1.000
_cell.angle_alpha   90.00
_cell.angle_beta   90.00
_cell.angle_gamma   90.00
#
_symmetry.space_group_name_H-M   'P 1'
#
loop_
_entity.id
_entity.type
_entity.pdbx_description
1 polymer ?
#
loop_
_entity_poly.entity_id
_entity_poly.type
_entity_poly.pdbx_seq_one_letter_code
_entity_poly.pdbx_strand_id
1 'polypeptide(L)'
;MNTVVLAYGAILIILGVVGYFQSGSATSFIGSAAGAVALVGGYLAATQGWGKWLAFGAAMLVVVGVGMRLPGAIQKLGSGEATLEEYWVRFTMVGLSLAFAIYAAIGMKSPESAAS
;
A
#
# COMPACT_ATOMS: atom_id res chain seq x y z
N MET A 1 4.54 -14.16 -7.79
CA MET A 1 3.74 -12.93 -7.74
C MET A 1 2.64 -13.01 -6.68
N ASN A 2 1.75 -14.01 -6.70
CA ASN A 2 0.64 -14.11 -5.74
C ASN A 2 1.05 -14.12 -4.26
N THR A 3 2.06 -14.91 -3.86
CA THR A 3 2.50 -14.94 -2.45
C THR A 3 3.00 -13.58 -1.95
N VAL A 4 3.69 -12.81 -2.81
CA VAL A 4 4.18 -11.46 -2.48
C VAL A 4 3.00 -10.49 -2.32
N VAL A 5 2.01 -10.57 -3.22
CA VAL A 5 0.79 -9.74 -3.13
C VAL A 5 -0.01 -10.07 -1.86
N LEU A 6 -0.13 -11.35 -1.51
CA LEU A 6 -0.84 -11.79 -0.31
C LEU A 6 -0.12 -11.32 0.96
N ALA A 7 1.20 -11.48 1.03
CA ALA A 7 2.00 -11.00 2.15
C ALA A 7 1.90 -9.48 2.30
N TYR A 8 2.00 -8.75 1.20
CA TYR A 8 1.82 -7.30 1.16
C TYR A 8 0.43 -6.87 1.67
N GLY A 9 -0.64 -7.51 1.19
CA GLY A 9 -2.00 -7.22 1.64
C GLY A 9 -2.20 -7.46 3.14
N ALA A 10 -1.67 -8.57 3.66
CA ALA A 10 -1.72 -8.88 5.10
C ALA A 10 -0.94 -7.87 5.94
N ILE A 11 0.27 -7.48 5.51
CA ILE A 11 1.08 -6.46 6.20
C ILE A 11 0.34 -5.12 6.22
N LEU A 12 -0.28 -4.71 5.10
CA LEU A 12 -1.05 -3.47 5.05
C LEU A 12 -2.26 -3.46 6.00
N ILE A 13 -2.95 -4.60 6.16
CA ILE A 13 -4.03 -4.72 7.13
C ILE A 13 -3.50 -4.51 8.55
N ILE A 14 -2.39 -5.18 8.90
CA ILE A 14 -1.78 -5.05 10.22
C ILE A 14 -1.37 -3.59 10.46
N LEU A 15 -0.65 -2.97 9.53
CA LEU A 15 -0.21 -1.58 9.65
C LEU A 15 -1.39 -0.60 9.72
N GLY A 16 -2.44 -0.82 8.94
CA GLY A 16 -3.64 0.02 8.98
C GLY A 16 -4.35 -0.03 10.33
N VAL A 17 -4.48 -1.24 10.91
CA VAL A 17 -5.04 -1.44 12.25
C VAL A 17 -4.16 -0.79 13.32
N VAL A 18 -2.85 -1.04 13.31
CA VAL A 18 -1.90 -0.44 14.26
C VAL A 18 -1.94 1.09 14.16
N GLY A 19 -1.91 1.64 12.95
CA GLY A 19 -1.98 3.08 12.73
C GLY A 19 -3.30 3.71 13.16
N TYR A 20 -4.42 2.96 13.09
CA TYR A 20 -5.70 3.42 13.62
C TYR A 20 -5.66 3.53 15.14
N PHE A 21 -5.17 2.49 15.84
CA PHE A 21 -5.06 2.52 17.29
C PHE A 21 -4.06 3.56 17.81
N GLN A 22 -2.96 3.80 17.10
CA GLN A 22 -1.95 4.79 17.51
C GLN A 22 -2.41 6.24 17.30
N SER A 23 -3.12 6.53 16.19
CA SER A 23 -3.43 7.92 15.83
C SER A 23 -4.90 8.31 16.01
N GLY A 24 -5.79 7.36 16.30
CA GLY A 24 -7.25 7.56 16.32
C GLY A 24 -7.84 7.99 14.96
N SER A 25 -7.03 8.04 13.90
CA SER A 25 -7.42 8.62 12.63
C SER A 25 -8.00 7.57 11.70
N ALA A 26 -9.21 7.82 11.18
CA ALA A 26 -9.82 7.02 10.12
C ALA A 26 -8.94 6.92 8.86
N THR A 27 -8.03 7.87 8.65
CA THR A 27 -7.07 7.83 7.54
C THR A 27 -6.14 6.62 7.58
N SER A 28 -5.81 6.12 8.77
CA SER A 28 -4.97 4.94 8.92
C SER A 28 -5.69 3.66 8.46
N PHE A 29 -7.03 3.66 8.49
CA PHE A 29 -7.87 2.57 8.01
C PHE A 29 -7.79 2.37 6.48
N ILE A 30 -7.31 3.39 5.74
CA ILE A 30 -7.03 3.30 4.31
C ILE A 30 -6.04 2.16 4.03
N GLY A 31 -5.09 1.92 4.93
CA GLY A 31 -4.17 0.78 4.83
C GLY A 31 -4.88 -0.56 4.86
N SER A 32 -5.84 -0.72 5.78
CA SER A 32 -6.61 -1.94 5.91
C SER A 32 -7.53 -2.19 4.72
N ALA A 33 -8.22 -1.14 4.25
CA ALA A 33 -9.05 -1.23 3.06
C ALA A 33 -8.21 -1.58 1.82
N ALA A 34 -7.08 -0.90 1.62
CA ALA A 34 -6.16 -1.21 0.52
C ALA A 34 -5.56 -2.62 0.65
N GLY A 35 -5.21 -3.05 1.85
CA GLY A 35 -4.71 -4.40 2.10
C GLY A 35 -5.73 -5.48 1.73
N ALA A 36 -7.01 -5.29 2.05
CA ALA A 36 -8.08 -6.19 1.63
C ALA A 36 -8.22 -6.24 0.09
N VAL A 37 -8.19 -5.09 -0.58
CA VAL A 37 -8.22 -5.03 -2.05
C VAL A 37 -7.00 -5.73 -2.67
N ALA A 38 -5.82 -5.58 -2.06
CA ALA A 38 -4.62 -6.27 -2.51
C ALA A 38 -4.73 -7.79 -2.34
N LEU A 39 -5.31 -8.29 -1.24
CA LEU A 39 -5.57 -9.72 -1.05
C LEU A 39 -6.53 -10.28 -2.12
N VAL A 40 -7.63 -9.57 -2.39
CA VAL A 40 -8.59 -9.96 -3.43
C VAL A 40 -7.91 -9.96 -4.80
N GLY A 41 -7.15 -8.92 -5.13
CA GLY A 41 -6.37 -8.84 -6.37
C GLY A 41 -5.36 -9.98 -6.50
N GLY A 42 -4.64 -10.31 -5.41
CA GLY A 42 -3.67 -11.40 -5.38
C GLY A 42 -4.30 -12.78 -5.55
N TYR A 43 -5.50 -13.00 -4.99
CA TYR A 43 -6.25 -14.24 -5.20
C TYR A 43 -6.71 -14.37 -6.66
N LEU A 44 -7.26 -13.29 -7.23
CA LEU A 44 -7.79 -13.28 -8.58
C LEU A 44 -6.70 -13.26 -9.66
N ALA A 45 -5.49 -12.79 -9.36
CA ALA A 45 -4.40 -12.72 -10.33
C ALA A 45 -3.95 -14.08 -10.89
N ALA A 46 -4.30 -15.19 -10.24
CA ALA A 46 -4.08 -16.55 -10.76
C ALA A 46 -5.01 -16.91 -11.92
N THR A 47 -6.23 -16.38 -11.93
CA THR A 47 -7.32 -16.82 -12.83
C THR A 47 -7.79 -15.69 -13.75
N GLN A 48 -7.50 -14.44 -13.41
CA GLN A 48 -8.01 -13.25 -14.07
C GLN A 48 -6.90 -12.21 -14.24
N GLY A 49 -6.63 -11.78 -15.47
CA GLY A 49 -5.59 -10.79 -15.78
C GLY A 49 -5.80 -9.45 -15.06
N TRP A 50 -7.06 -9.08 -14.80
CA TRP A 50 -7.42 -7.86 -14.09
C TRP A 50 -7.13 -7.90 -12.58
N GLY A 51 -6.90 -9.07 -11.98
CA GLY A 51 -6.52 -9.19 -10.57
C GLY A 51 -5.18 -8.50 -10.25
N LYS A 52 -4.25 -8.48 -11.22
CA LYS A 52 -2.97 -7.76 -11.11
C LYS A 52 -3.18 -6.24 -10.98
N TRP A 53 -4.18 -5.72 -11.71
CA TRP A 53 -4.53 -4.30 -11.68
C TRP A 53 -5.18 -3.88 -10.37
N LEU A 54 -5.97 -4.77 -9.73
CA LEU A 54 -6.47 -4.52 -8.38
C LEU A 54 -5.34 -4.38 -7.34
N ALA A 55 -4.34 -5.27 -7.40
CA ALA A 55 -3.21 -5.20 -6.48
C ALA A 55 -2.39 -3.92 -6.68
N PHE A 56 -2.19 -3.52 -7.93
CA PHE A 56 -1.55 -2.25 -8.27
C PHE A 56 -2.39 -1.05 -7.79
N GLY A 57 -3.71 -1.06 -8.03
CA GLY A 57 -4.63 -0.02 -7.59
C GLY A 57 -4.65 0.15 -6.08
N ALA A 58 -4.61 -0.96 -5.32
CA ALA A 58 -4.50 -0.93 -3.87
C ALA A 58 -3.23 -0.20 -3.40
N ALA A 59 -2.09 -0.45 -4.04
CA ALA A 59 -0.85 0.25 -3.73
C ALA A 59 -0.91 1.74 -4.06
N MET A 60 -1.47 2.09 -5.22
CA MET A 60 -1.68 3.49 -5.61
C MET A 60 -2.61 4.22 -4.64
N LEU A 61 -3.64 3.55 -4.12
CA LEU A 61 -4.57 4.12 -3.15
C LEU A 61 -3.86 4.52 -1.85
N VAL A 62 -2.90 3.73 -1.37
CA VAL A 62 -2.08 4.09 -0.20
C VAL A 62 -1.09 5.22 -0.55
N VAL A 63 -0.39 5.12 -1.68
CA VAL A 63 0.60 6.14 -2.08
C VAL A 63 -0.05 7.50 -2.28
N VAL A 64 -1.22 7.55 -2.94
CA VAL A 64 -1.94 8.81 -3.14
C VAL A 64 -2.67 9.21 -1.85
N GLY A 65 -3.45 8.32 -1.24
CA GLY A 65 -4.29 8.65 -0.09
C GLY A 65 -3.50 9.03 1.16
N VAL A 66 -2.49 8.23 1.51
CA VAL A 66 -1.64 8.46 2.68
C VAL A 66 -0.43 9.31 2.31
N GLY A 67 0.17 9.07 1.14
CA GLY A 67 1.41 9.77 0.74
C GLY A 67 1.23 11.26 0.45
N MET A 68 0.07 11.72 -0.04
CA MET A 68 -0.20 13.16 -0.19
C MET A 68 -0.13 13.94 1.13
N ARG A 69 -0.24 13.25 2.28
CA ARG A 69 -0.18 13.86 3.61
C ARG A 69 1.23 13.83 4.23
N LEU A 70 2.18 13.17 3.57
CA LEU A 70 3.56 13.07 4.04
C LEU A 70 4.30 14.41 4.10
N PRO A 71 4.16 15.35 3.14
CA PRO A 71 4.88 16.63 3.23
C PRO A 71 4.53 17.40 4.51
N GLY A 72 3.25 17.43 4.90
CA GLY A 72 2.80 18.03 6.15
C GLY A 72 3.30 17.27 7.39
N ALA A 73 3.40 15.94 7.33
CA ALA A 73 3.99 15.15 8.40
C ALA A 73 5.50 15.44 8.58
N ILE A 74 6.24 15.55 7.49
CA ILE A 74 7.68 15.87 7.49
C ILE A 74 7.92 17.26 8.06
N GLN A 75 7.09 18.24 7.71
CA GLN A 75 7.17 19.59 8.29
C GLN A 75 6.98 19.56 9.81
N LYS A 76 5.98 18.83 10.32
CA LYS A 76 5.72 18.70 11.77
C LYS A 76 6.84 17.99 12.52
N LEU A 77 7.47 17.00 11.90
CA LEU A 77 8.66 16.36 12.46
C LEU A 77 9.86 17.32 12.49
N GLY A 78 10.03 18.12 11.44
CA GLY A 78 11.09 19.12 11.35
C GLY A 78 10.93 20.27 12.35
N SER A 79 9.69 20.64 12.72
CA SER A 79 9.42 21.66 13.74
C SER A 79 9.39 21.13 15.17
N GLY A 80 9.47 19.81 15.37
CA GLY A 80 9.37 19.18 16.70
C GLY A 80 7.95 19.12 17.27
N GLU A 81 6.93 19.46 16.47
CA GLU A 81 5.51 19.35 16.85
C GLU A 81 5.00 17.91 16.90
N ALA A 82 5.74 16.98 16.29
CA ALA A 82 5.43 15.57 16.27
C ALA A 82 6.68 14.70 16.41
N THR A 83 6.50 13.48 16.88
CA THR A 83 7.56 12.48 16.98
C THR A 83 7.55 11.49 15.82
N LEU A 84 8.70 10.86 15.53
CA LEU A 84 8.79 9.80 14.53
C LEU A 84 7.86 8.62 14.88
N GLU A 85 7.64 8.37 16.18
CA GLU A 85 6.74 7.32 16.69
C GLU A 85 5.28 7.54 16.32
N GLU A 86 4.84 8.77 16.08
CA GLU A 86 3.47 9.06 15.64
C GLU A 86 3.25 8.79 14.14
N TYR A 87 4.32 8.82 13.35
CA TYR A 87 4.24 8.79 11.89
C TYR A 87 4.91 7.59 11.23
N TRP A 88 5.70 6.78 11.96
CA TRP A 88 6.44 5.65 11.37
C TRP A 88 5.52 4.69 10.61
N VAL A 89 4.32 4.37 11.14
CA VAL A 89 3.37 3.49 10.45
C VAL A 89 2.99 4.04 9.08
N ARG A 90 2.76 5.35 8.99
CA ARG A 90 2.38 6.02 7.74
C ARG A 90 3.54 6.02 6.74
N PHE A 91 4.76 6.28 7.20
CA PHE A 91 5.96 6.18 6.37
C PHE A 91 6.19 4.75 5.87
N THR A 92 6.08 3.76 6.76
CA THR A 92 6.24 2.34 6.42
C THR A 92 5.17 1.89 5.42
N MET A 93 3.91 2.25 5.63
CA MET A 93 2.84 1.95 4.68
C MET A 93 3.12 2.55 3.30
N VAL A 94 3.42 3.84 3.22
CA VAL A 94 3.67 4.49 1.93
C VAL A 94 4.92 3.94 1.26
N GLY A 95 6.01 3.71 2.01
CA GLY A 95 7.24 3.13 1.50
C GLY A 95 7.04 1.71 0.95
N LEU A 96 6.34 0.85 1.69
CA LEU A 96 5.99 -0.50 1.23
C LEU A 96 5.09 -0.46 0.00
N SER A 97 4.09 0.43 -0.03
CA SER A 97 3.21 0.57 -1.18
C SER A 97 3.92 1.12 -2.42
N LEU A 98 4.89 2.03 -2.26
CA LEU A 98 5.76 2.48 -3.37
C LEU A 98 6.62 1.33 -3.91
N ALA A 99 7.29 0.59 -3.02
CA ALA A 99 8.10 -0.57 -3.41
C ALA A 99 7.25 -1.64 -4.12
N PHE A 100 6.05 -1.92 -3.59
CA PHE A 100 5.11 -2.85 -4.20
C PHE A 100 4.56 -2.34 -5.53
N ALA A 101 4.26 -1.05 -5.66
CA ALA A 101 3.80 -0.47 -6.92
C ALA A 101 4.87 -0.61 -8.01
N ILE A 102 6.15 -0.41 -7.68
CA ILE A 102 7.28 -0.64 -8.59
C ILE A 102 7.36 -2.13 -8.96
N TYR A 103 7.31 -3.03 -7.97
CA TYR A 103 7.32 -4.48 -8.19
C TYR A 103 6.17 -4.92 -9.12
N ALA A 104 4.95 -4.45 -8.84
CA ALA A 104 3.76 -4.74 -9.63
C ALA A 104 3.87 -4.16 -11.04
N ALA A 105 4.37 -2.92 -11.20
CA ALA A 105 4.58 -2.30 -12.50
C ALA A 105 5.58 -3.07 -13.38
N ILE A 106 6.65 -3.62 -12.78
CA ILE A 106 7.60 -4.48 -13.48
C ILE A 106 6.93 -5.83 -13.83
N GLY A 107 6.19 -6.43 -12.90
CA GLY A 107 5.46 -7.69 -13.11
C GLY A 107 4.34 -7.60 -14.14
N MET A 108 3.77 -6.42 -14.39
CA MET A 108 2.81 -6.16 -15.47
C MET A 108 3.45 -6.12 -16.87
N LYS A 109 4.78 -5.97 -16.97
CA LYS A 109 5.50 -5.86 -18.26
C LYS A 109 5.88 -7.19 -18.92
N SER A 110 5.45 -8.36 -18.41
CA SER A 110 5.77 -9.68 -18.96
C SER A 110 4.51 -10.48 -19.35
N PRO A 111 4.52 -11.25 -20.46
CA PRO A 111 4.35 -10.81 -21.84
C PRO A 111 3.02 -11.34 -22.43
N GLU A 112 1.99 -10.50 -22.52
CA GLU A 112 0.92 -10.71 -23.53
C GLU A 112 1.36 -10.21 -24.92
N SER A 113 2.50 -9.53 -25.01
CA SER A 113 3.12 -9.05 -26.26
C SER A 113 3.94 -10.12 -27.01
N ALA A 114 3.94 -11.39 -26.59
CA ALA A 114 4.64 -12.48 -27.25
C ALA A 114 3.71 -13.41 -28.06
N ALA A 115 2.46 -12.99 -28.30
CA ALA A 115 1.48 -13.73 -29.09
C ALA A 115 0.69 -12.76 -30.00
N SER A 116 1.38 -12.13 -30.95
CA SER A 116 0.78 -11.57 -32.17
C SER A 116 1.77 -11.68 -33.32
#